data_AF-A0A9X4FD19-F1
#
_entry.id   AF-A0A9X4FD19-F1
#
_cell.length_a   1.000
_cell.length_b   1.000
_cell.length_c   1.000
_cell.angle_alpha   90.00
_cell.angle_beta   90.00
_cell.angle_gamma   90.00
#
_symmetry.space_group_name_H-M   'P 1'
#
loop_
_entity.id
_entity.type
_entity.pdbx_description
1 polymer ?
#
loop_
_entity_poly.entity_id
_entity_poly.type
_entity_poly.pdbx_seq_one_letter_code
_entity_poly.pdbx_strand_id
1 'polypeptide(L)'
;MDFSNEKIKSLPFDVYCNQPLKMSIYSKNGGLRLLQSRTNLLTQYQLDIAINSIGLSASLSSEDLLSPTVIYGSSDIPFTTEGVMRVTLDENLLYAGHYEDVIEIDVYPSIHDISN
;
A
#
# COMPACT_ATOMS: atom_id res chain seq x y z
N MET A 1 6.12 6.01 -7.62
CA MET A 1 7.14 6.62 -6.74
C MET A 1 8.52 6.32 -7.32
N ASP A 2 9.52 7.18 -7.14
CA ASP A 2 10.88 6.96 -7.65
C ASP A 2 11.86 6.81 -6.47
N PHE A 3 12.56 5.67 -6.42
CA PHE A 3 13.52 5.30 -5.37
C PHE A 3 14.98 5.40 -5.81
N SER A 4 15.26 6.04 -6.94
CA SER A 4 16.62 6.11 -7.51
C SER A 4 17.66 6.74 -6.57
N ASN A 5 17.23 7.63 -5.67
CA ASN A 5 18.12 8.38 -4.76
C ASN A 5 17.73 8.28 -3.27
N GLU A 6 16.59 7.69 -2.96
CA GLU A 6 16.03 7.66 -1.61
C GLU A 6 15.38 6.30 -1.34
N LYS A 7 15.59 5.76 -0.14
CA LYS A 7 14.95 4.50 0.28
C LYS A 7 13.49 4.67 0.70
N ILE A 8 13.06 5.88 1.02
CA ILE A 8 11.74 6.15 1.58
C ILE A 8 11.04 7.16 0.70
N LYS A 9 9.81 6.85 0.29
CA LYS A 9 8.93 7.79 -0.41
C LYS A 9 7.54 7.74 0.17
N SER A 10 6.87 8.90 0.16
CA SER A 10 5.48 9.01 0.57
C SER A 10 4.64 9.62 -0.55
N LEU A 11 3.39 9.18 -0.65
CA LEU A 11 2.38 9.65 -1.60
C LEU A 11 1.12 9.96 -0.79
N PRO A 12 0.72 11.23 -0.67
CA PRO A 12 -0.60 11.57 -0.18
C PRO A 12 -1.66 11.14 -1.19
N PHE A 13 -2.83 10.76 -0.72
CA PHE A 13 -3.98 10.44 -1.54
C PHE A 13 -5.27 10.90 -0.87
N ASP A 14 -6.24 11.31 -1.68
CA ASP A 14 -7.56 11.69 -1.18
C ASP A 14 -8.53 10.52 -1.28
N VAL A 15 -9.39 10.40 -0.26
CA VAL A 15 -10.51 9.46 -0.23
C VAL A 15 -11.80 10.22 0.00
N TYR A 16 -12.77 9.94 -0.86
CA TYR A 16 -14.11 10.52 -0.80
C TYR A 16 -15.11 9.37 -0.67
N CYS A 17 -15.66 9.17 0.53
CA CYS A 17 -16.66 8.14 0.78
C CYS A 17 -17.80 8.68 1.64
N ASN A 18 -19.03 8.25 1.36
CA ASN A 18 -20.22 8.63 2.13
C ASN A 18 -20.68 7.52 3.09
N GLN A 19 -19.83 6.50 3.30
CA GLN A 19 -20.06 5.37 4.20
C GLN A 19 -18.74 5.04 4.91
N PRO A 20 -18.75 4.27 6.03
CA PRO A 20 -17.54 3.67 6.57
C PRO A 20 -16.80 2.92 5.46
N LEU A 21 -15.47 2.80 5.52
CA LEU A 21 -14.70 2.17 4.45
C LEU A 21 -13.85 1.00 4.91
N LYS A 22 -13.60 0.09 3.98
CA LYS A 22 -12.52 -0.90 4.04
C LYS A 22 -11.65 -0.78 2.81
N MET A 23 -10.40 -1.15 2.96
CA MET A 23 -9.40 -1.07 1.90
C MET A 23 -8.80 -2.45 1.66
N SER A 24 -8.60 -2.83 0.41
CA SER A 24 -7.82 -4.01 0.04
C SER A 24 -6.57 -3.56 -0.68
N ILE A 25 -5.43 -4.14 -0.32
CA ILE A 25 -4.13 -3.78 -0.88
C ILE A 25 -3.46 -5.04 -1.42
N TYR A 26 -2.90 -4.92 -2.61
CA TYR A 26 -2.21 -5.99 -3.31
C TYR A 26 -0.98 -5.43 -4.06
N SER A 27 0.09 -6.20 -4.13
CA SER A 27 1.27 -5.94 -4.94
C SER A 27 1.38 -6.98 -6.05
N LYS A 28 1.57 -6.50 -7.27
CA LYS A 28 1.67 -7.36 -8.46
C LYS A 28 2.82 -8.37 -8.39
N ASN A 29 3.96 -7.98 -7.82
CA ASN A 29 5.15 -8.83 -7.76
C ASN A 29 5.55 -9.19 -6.33
N GLY A 30 4.90 -8.64 -5.31
CA GLY A 30 5.29 -8.79 -3.92
C GLY A 30 6.64 -8.16 -3.61
N GLY A 31 6.98 -7.05 -4.27
CA GLY A 31 8.31 -6.42 -4.21
C GLY A 31 8.76 -5.83 -5.54
N LEU A 32 9.78 -4.99 -5.50
CA LEU A 32 10.37 -4.36 -6.68
C LEU A 32 11.11 -5.39 -7.56
N ARG A 33 10.59 -5.65 -8.75
CA ARG A 33 11.18 -6.62 -9.70
C ARG A 33 12.19 -5.95 -10.62
N LEU A 34 13.41 -6.50 -10.68
CA LEU A 34 14.44 -6.07 -11.63
C LEU A 34 14.11 -6.56 -13.05
N LEU A 35 13.73 -5.65 -13.94
CA LEU A 35 13.20 -6.00 -15.27
C LEU A 35 14.25 -6.62 -16.21
N GLN A 36 15.53 -6.26 -16.07
CA GLN A 36 16.61 -6.73 -16.95
C GLN A 36 17.28 -8.03 -16.49
N SER A 37 16.84 -8.59 -15.35
CA SER A 37 17.41 -9.82 -14.83
C SER A 37 16.85 -11.05 -15.54
N ARG A 38 17.71 -12.05 -15.75
CA ARG A 38 17.30 -13.40 -16.21
C ARG A 38 16.67 -14.22 -15.07
N THR A 39 16.88 -13.80 -13.84
CA THR A 39 16.29 -14.37 -12.63
C THR A 39 15.26 -13.41 -12.05
N ASN A 40 14.21 -13.92 -11.41
CA ASN A 40 13.18 -13.09 -10.78
C ASN A 40 13.70 -12.46 -9.48
N LEU A 41 14.58 -11.47 -9.60
CA LEU A 41 15.13 -10.73 -8.46
C LEU A 41 14.10 -9.71 -7.98
N LEU A 42 13.66 -9.89 -6.74
CA LEU A 42 12.73 -9.01 -6.04
C LEU A 42 13.48 -8.30 -4.92
N THR A 43 13.33 -6.98 -4.84
CA THR A 43 13.75 -6.19 -3.67
C THR A 43 12.52 -5.90 -2.83
N GLN A 44 12.54 -6.35 -1.58
CA GLN A 44 11.43 -6.19 -0.65
C GLN A 44 11.36 -4.75 -0.10
N TYR A 45 10.15 -4.36 0.30
CA TYR A 45 9.88 -3.07 0.92
C TYR A 45 8.76 -3.20 1.95
N GLN A 46 8.78 -2.30 2.94
CA GLN A 46 7.68 -2.08 3.86
C GLN A 46 6.70 -1.05 3.28
N LEU A 47 5.41 -1.36 3.30
CA LEU A 47 4.31 -0.46 2.97
C LEU A 47 3.61 -0.01 4.26
N ASP A 48 3.68 1.28 4.57
CA ASP A 48 2.83 1.90 5.58
C ASP A 48 1.70 2.66 4.88
N ILE A 49 0.47 2.46 5.32
CA ILE A 49 -0.68 3.22 4.84
C ILE A 49 -1.51 3.69 6.03
N ALA A 50 -1.96 4.93 5.99
CA ALA A 50 -2.78 5.49 7.05
C ALA A 50 -3.81 6.50 6.53
N ILE A 51 -4.99 6.46 7.12
CA ILE A 51 -6.04 7.49 7.05
C ILE A 51 -6.42 7.81 8.50
N ASN A 52 -5.71 8.77 9.09
CA ASN A 52 -5.78 9.04 10.52
C ASN A 52 -7.17 9.46 11.01
N SER A 53 -7.95 10.15 10.16
CA SER A 53 -9.28 10.65 10.49
C SER A 53 -10.31 9.56 10.81
N ILE A 54 -10.08 8.34 10.32
CA ILE A 54 -10.94 7.16 10.52
C ILE A 54 -10.19 6.01 11.20
N GLY A 55 -9.05 6.29 11.82
CA GLY A 55 -8.24 5.30 12.54
C GLY A 55 -7.77 4.12 11.68
N LEU A 56 -7.72 4.26 10.36
CA LEU A 56 -7.23 3.21 9.47
C LEU A 56 -5.71 3.32 9.39
N SER A 57 -5.00 2.26 9.76
CA SER A 57 -3.55 2.18 9.55
C SER A 57 -3.10 0.74 9.40
N ALA A 58 -2.14 0.49 8.52
CA ALA A 58 -1.46 -0.79 8.42
C ALA A 58 0.02 -0.59 8.05
N SER A 59 0.83 -1.56 8.45
CA SER A 59 2.23 -1.69 8.05
C SER A 59 2.42 -3.12 7.57
N LEU A 60 2.74 -3.29 6.29
CA LEU A 60 2.71 -4.57 5.58
C LEU A 60 4.03 -4.80 4.84
N SER A 61 4.57 -6.01 4.91
CA SER A 61 5.70 -6.43 4.07
C SER A 61 5.21 -6.63 2.64
N SER A 62 6.01 -6.23 1.64
CA SER A 62 5.65 -6.45 0.23
C SER A 62 5.45 -7.92 -0.12
N GLU A 63 6.13 -8.84 0.57
CA GLU A 63 5.97 -10.28 0.35
C GLU A 63 4.54 -10.76 0.70
N ASP A 64 3.96 -10.22 1.77
CA ASP A 64 2.60 -10.56 2.20
C ASP A 64 1.53 -9.99 1.25
N LEU A 65 1.89 -8.97 0.47
CA LEU A 65 1.01 -8.30 -0.50
C LEU A 65 0.87 -9.07 -1.82
N LEU A 66 1.46 -10.26 -1.98
CA LEU A 66 1.16 -11.16 -3.10
C LEU A 66 -0.29 -11.65 -3.14
N SER A 67 -1.02 -11.46 -2.03
CA SER A 67 -2.46 -11.68 -1.95
C SER A 67 -3.15 -10.44 -1.38
N PRO A 68 -4.41 -10.17 -1.77
CA PRO A 68 -5.15 -9.03 -1.28
C PRO A 68 -5.26 -9.03 0.25
N THR A 69 -4.73 -7.98 0.90
CA THR A 69 -4.80 -7.77 2.35
C THR A 69 -5.85 -6.71 2.66
N VAL A 70 -6.86 -7.09 3.44
CA VAL A 70 -7.98 -6.20 3.80
C VAL A 70 -7.70 -5.49 5.13
N ILE A 71 -7.84 -4.16 5.13
CA ILE A 71 -7.69 -3.29 6.29
C ILE A 71 -9.04 -2.61 6.55
N TYR A 72 -9.45 -2.60 7.81
CA TYR A 72 -10.71 -1.99 8.25
C TYR A 72 -10.43 -0.64 8.90
N GLY A 73 -11.24 0.37 8.55
CA GLY A 73 -11.31 1.63 9.29
C GLY A 73 -12.24 1.53 10.50
N SER A 74 -12.37 2.64 11.23
CA SER A 74 -13.44 2.81 12.22
C SER A 74 -14.82 2.89 11.54
N SER A 75 -15.87 2.97 12.35
CA SER A 75 -17.23 3.26 11.90
C SER A 75 -17.45 4.70 11.44
N ASP A 76 -16.41 5.54 11.44
CA ASP A 76 -16.52 6.94 11.03
C ASP A 76 -16.62 7.07 9.51
N ILE A 77 -17.38 8.06 9.04
CA ILE A 77 -17.64 8.30 7.61
C ILE A 77 -16.63 9.35 7.08
N PRO A 78 -15.72 8.98 6.16
CA PRO A 78 -14.74 9.89 5.59
C PRO A 78 -15.31 10.64 4.37
N PHE A 79 -16.14 11.65 4.61
CA PHE A 79 -16.72 12.48 3.54
C PHE A 79 -15.65 13.08 2.60
N THR A 80 -14.55 13.55 3.17
CA THR A 80 -13.34 13.97 2.46
C THR A 80 -12.18 13.82 3.43
N THR A 81 -11.27 12.90 3.14
CA THR A 81 -10.10 12.69 3.98
C THR A 81 -8.85 12.48 3.15
N GLU A 82 -7.74 12.95 3.67
CA GLU A 82 -6.41 12.63 3.16
C GLU A 82 -5.87 11.38 3.87
N GLY A 83 -5.24 10.50 3.10
CA GLY A 83 -4.42 9.41 3.56
C GLY A 83 -2.99 9.57 3.07
N VAL A 84 -2.08 8.82 3.68
CA VAL A 84 -0.68 8.79 3.26
C VAL A 84 -0.25 7.34 3.09
N MET A 85 0.31 7.04 1.92
CA MET A 85 1.03 5.81 1.65
C MET A 85 2.53 6.10 1.71
N ARG A 86 3.29 5.33 2.48
CA ARG A 86 4.74 5.38 2.55
C ARG A 86 5.30 4.01 2.20
N VAL A 87 6.31 4.01 1.36
CA VAL A 87 7.07 2.82 1.00
C VAL A 87 8.51 3.04 1.45
N THR A 88 9.06 2.05 2.14
CA THR A 88 10.43 2.03 2.65
C THR A 88 11.12 0.79 2.12
N LEU A 89 12.16 0.95 1.32
CA LEU A 89 12.98 -0.19 0.89
C LEU A 89 13.75 -0.77 2.07
N ASP A 90 13.64 -2.09 2.26
CA ASP A 90 14.37 -2.79 3.34
C ASP A 90 15.88 -2.64 3.14
N GLU A 91 16.31 -2.78 1.89
CA GLU A 91 17.71 -2.67 1.46
C GLU A 91 17.90 -1.66 0.33
N ASN A 92 19.15 -1.29 0.04
CA ASN A 92 19.44 -0.50 -1.17
C ASN A 92 19.27 -1.38 -2.41
N LEU A 93 18.92 -0.77 -3.54
CA LEU A 93 18.92 -1.46 -4.83
C LEU A 93 20.36 -1.91 -5.16
N LEU A 94 20.61 -3.23 -5.11
CA LEU A 94 21.95 -3.79 -5.20
C LEU A 94 22.50 -3.82 -6.63
N TYR A 95 21.63 -4.01 -7.62
CA TYR A 95 22.02 -4.19 -9.01
C TYR A 95 21.62 -2.97 -9.85
N ALA A 96 22.39 -2.68 -10.89
CA ALA A 96 22.03 -1.64 -11.84
C ALA A 96 20.87 -2.12 -12.75
N GLY A 97 19.90 -1.26 -12.97
CA GLY A 97 18.78 -1.53 -13.87
C GLY A 97 17.49 -0.82 -13.45
N HIS A 98 16.38 -1.25 -14.04
CA HIS A 98 15.06 -0.73 -13.73
C HIS A 98 14.30 -1.71 -12.86
N TYR A 99 13.85 -1.23 -11.72
CA TYR A 99 13.04 -1.96 -10.77
C TYR A 99 11.62 -1.42 -10.81
N GLU A 100 10.64 -2.31 -10.85
CA GLU A 100 9.23 -1.91 -10.91
C GLU A 100 8.37 -2.83 -10.06
N ASP A 101 7.37 -2.23 -9.42
CA ASP A 101 6.23 -2.94 -8.86
C ASP A 101 4.96 -2.08 -9.01
N VAL A 102 3.80 -2.73 -8.93
CA VAL A 102 2.50 -2.07 -8.98
C VAL A 102 1.72 -2.46 -7.73
N ILE A 103 1.43 -1.47 -6.89
CA ILE A 103 0.55 -1.61 -5.74
C ILE A 103 -0.85 -1.18 -6.17
N GLU A 104 -1.81 -2.09 -6.05
CA GLU A 104 -3.23 -1.83 -6.28
C GLU A 104 -3.92 -1.64 -4.92
N ILE A 105 -4.74 -0.59 -4.84
CA ILE A 105 -5.51 -0.25 -3.65
C ILE A 105 -6.96 -0.15 -4.08
N ASP A 106 -7.77 -1.09 -3.61
CA ASP A 106 -9.21 -1.04 -3.77
C ASP A 106 -9.87 -0.48 -2.52
N VAL A 107 -10.76 0.49 -2.71
CA VAL A 107 -11.52 1.11 -1.63
C VAL A 107 -12.98 0.73 -1.78
N TYR A 108 -13.57 0.17 -0.72
CA TYR A 108 -14.96 -0.25 -0.70
C TYR A 108 -15.71 0.43 0.43
N PRO A 109 -16.97 0.83 0.23
CA PRO A 109 -17.85 1.11 1.35
C PRO A 109 -18.01 -0.16 2.20
N SER A 110 -17.76 -0.03 3.50
CA SER A 110 -18.13 -0.97 4.53
C SER A 110 -19.58 -0.69 4.91
N ILE A 111 -20.49 -1.38 4.23
CA ILE A 111 -21.84 -1.58 4.76
C ILE A 111 -21.65 -2.47 5.98
N HIS A 112 -22.06 -2.02 7.16
CA HIS A 112 -21.99 -2.84 8.36
C HIS A 112 -22.58 -4.24 8.11
N ASP A 113 -21.80 -5.30 8.38
CA ASP A 113 -22.37 -6.43 9.11
C ASP A 113 -22.74 -5.87 10.47
N ILE A 114 -24.00 -5.49 10.63
CA ILE A 114 -24.57 -5.10 11.92
C ILE A 114 -24.66 -6.39 12.74
N SER A 115 -23.58 -6.83 13.38
CA SER A 115 -23.69 -7.83 14.44
C SER A 115 -24.17 -7.12 15.70
N ASN A 116 -25.48 -7.23 15.95
CA ASN A 116 -26.10 -6.99 17.26
C ASN A 116 -25.44 -7.84 18.35
#